data_AF-A0A7R9UYB8-F1
#
_entry.id   AF-A0A7R9UYB8-F1
#
_cell.length_a   1.000
_cell.length_b   1.000
_cell.length_c   1.000
_cell.angle_alpha   90.00
_cell.angle_beta   90.00
_cell.angle_gamma   90.00
#
_symmetry.space_group_name_H-M   'P 1'
#
loop_
_entity.id
_entity.type
_entity.pdbx_description
1 polymer ?
#
loop_
_entity_poly.entity_id
_entity_poly.type
_entity_poly.pdbx_seq_one_letter_code
_entity_poly.pdbx_strand_id
1 'polypeptide(L)'
;AECLNAAGKENLPILFVVIDNGRAINTFTPDVAQNSEVFTQGAHYGVPGIKVDGGNLLDTMRTGRAVVDYVRKSGPALLQIHTYRLTGHSPADPEHERGRKAEKKWARAEADPIKLFEASGLLTQQEMDAVQEQVKKQMNEVMAFAKASPEPPAELAKQLEFPDKADTDYNGRPVAYPDADAVTARLLSPAQREGVDKRLATLRGKAADGSMSIGDAVNLAILEEMLRDPTTVIHAEDLQAGSSYDIPAFTQQTFGKLRAADEIIDEGHFMGKALGEGLNGYRPIVELMNSNFGIYGMAELSSAGNTYATTGGQFQMPMTVIGAGGTAPNQALGAEHSQPFHAYVMGIPGLKICTASSPEAAYGIT
;
A
#
# COMPACT_ATOMS: atom_id res chain seq x y z
N ALA A 1 12.86 2.99 3.84
CA ALA A 1 13.67 2.08 4.67
C ALA A 1 12.76 1.09 5.38
N GLU A 2 11.60 1.56 5.85
CA GLU A 2 10.61 0.77 6.56
C GLU A 2 10.09 -0.39 5.71
N CYS A 3 9.86 -0.20 4.40
CA CYS A 3 9.50 -1.29 3.49
C CYS A 3 10.53 -2.45 3.46
N LEU A 4 11.84 -2.16 3.55
CA LEU A 4 12.88 -3.20 3.61
C LEU A 4 12.86 -3.91 4.97
N ASN A 5 12.67 -3.16 6.05
CA ASN A 5 12.54 -3.71 7.40
C ASN A 5 11.33 -4.64 7.51
N ALA A 6 10.16 -4.21 7.05
CA ALA A 6 8.94 -5.00 7.04
C ALA A 6 9.08 -6.26 6.18
N ALA A 7 9.59 -6.12 4.95
CA ALA A 7 9.81 -7.27 4.07
C ALA A 7 10.77 -8.29 4.68
N GLY A 8 11.83 -7.83 5.35
CA GLY A 8 12.75 -8.71 6.09
C GLY A 8 12.09 -9.37 7.31
N LYS A 9 11.39 -8.60 8.15
CA LYS A 9 10.66 -9.08 9.35
C LYS A 9 9.65 -10.16 9.00
N GLU A 10 8.85 -9.93 7.97
CA GLU A 10 7.77 -10.83 7.54
C GLU A 10 8.24 -11.89 6.54
N ASN A 11 9.52 -11.84 6.13
CA ASN A 11 10.11 -12.73 5.12
C ASN A 11 9.29 -12.76 3.81
N LEU A 12 8.87 -11.58 3.33
CA LEU A 12 7.99 -11.46 2.18
C LEU A 12 8.72 -11.81 0.87
N PRO A 13 8.06 -12.51 -0.07
CA PRO A 13 8.64 -12.83 -1.37
C PRO A 13 8.60 -11.60 -2.32
N ILE A 14 9.25 -10.51 -1.92
CA ILE A 14 9.29 -9.24 -2.66
C ILE A 14 10.66 -9.04 -3.32
N LEU A 15 10.63 -8.69 -4.60
CA LEU A 15 11.81 -8.22 -5.34
C LEU A 15 11.75 -6.69 -5.48
N PHE A 16 12.68 -6.00 -4.83
CA PHE A 16 12.88 -4.57 -5.01
C PHE A 16 13.81 -4.32 -6.21
N VAL A 17 13.29 -3.79 -7.30
CA VAL A 17 14.10 -3.46 -8.49
C VAL A 17 14.40 -1.97 -8.51
N VAL A 18 15.69 -1.62 -8.57
CA VAL A 18 16.15 -0.24 -8.72
C VAL A 18 16.75 -0.08 -10.10
N ILE A 19 16.06 0.67 -10.97
CA ILE A 19 16.59 1.08 -12.27
C ILE A 19 17.44 2.33 -12.05
N ASP A 20 18.72 2.11 -11.82
CA ASP A 20 19.69 3.17 -11.57
C ASP A 20 20.19 3.74 -12.90
N ASN A 21 19.51 4.79 -13.37
CA ASN A 21 19.94 5.56 -14.54
C ASN A 21 20.88 6.74 -14.18
N GLY A 22 21.33 6.78 -12.92
CA GLY A 22 22.21 7.80 -12.35
C GLY A 22 21.56 9.14 -12.00
N ARG A 23 20.24 9.34 -12.18
CA ARG A 23 19.58 10.63 -11.89
C ARG A 23 18.07 10.54 -11.63
N ALA A 24 17.51 11.60 -11.05
CA ALA A 24 16.07 11.84 -10.97
C ALA A 24 15.74 13.23 -11.51
N ILE A 25 14.84 13.32 -12.49
CA ILE A 25 14.56 14.58 -13.23
C ILE A 25 15.89 15.20 -13.71
N ASN A 26 16.31 16.36 -13.20
CA ASN A 26 17.57 17.02 -13.56
C ASN A 26 18.67 16.86 -12.49
N THR A 27 18.38 16.14 -11.40
CA THR A 27 19.25 15.95 -10.25
C THR A 27 20.10 14.70 -10.43
N PHE A 28 21.42 14.86 -10.50
CA PHE A 28 22.35 13.74 -10.61
C PHE A 28 22.60 13.10 -9.24
N THR A 29 22.71 11.77 -9.17
CA THR A 29 22.78 11.05 -7.89
C THR A 29 23.93 11.55 -6.98
N PRO A 30 25.18 11.69 -7.46
CA PRO A 30 26.28 12.26 -6.67
C PRO A 30 26.08 13.69 -6.15
N ASP A 31 25.15 14.46 -6.71
CA ASP A 31 24.89 15.83 -6.24
C ASP A 31 24.07 15.85 -4.93
N VAL A 32 23.33 14.77 -4.64
CA VAL A 32 22.37 14.70 -3.52
C VAL A 32 22.54 13.46 -2.64
N ALA A 33 23.30 12.46 -3.08
CA ALA A 33 23.50 11.21 -2.36
C ALA A 33 24.98 10.81 -2.37
N GLN A 34 25.49 10.46 -1.19
CA GLN A 34 26.82 9.85 -1.05
C GLN A 34 26.82 8.38 -1.49
N ASN A 35 25.71 7.67 -1.27
CA ASN A 35 25.57 6.28 -1.66
C ASN A 35 24.99 6.17 -3.08
N SER A 36 25.74 5.53 -3.99
CA SER A 36 25.26 5.15 -5.33
C SER A 36 25.09 3.63 -5.49
N GLU A 37 25.48 2.86 -4.47
CA GLU A 37 25.33 1.41 -4.38
C GLU A 37 24.08 1.08 -3.55
N VAL A 38 22.91 1.44 -4.10
CA VAL A 38 21.60 1.23 -3.46
C VAL A 38 21.37 -0.25 -3.07
N PHE A 39 21.92 -1.20 -3.83
CA PHE A 39 21.81 -2.63 -3.49
C PHE A 39 22.38 -3.01 -2.12
N THR A 40 23.29 -2.20 -1.55
CA THR A 40 23.86 -2.46 -0.22
C THR A 40 22.91 -2.10 0.92
N GLN A 41 21.89 -1.27 0.67
CA GLN A 41 21.00 -0.75 1.72
C GLN A 41 20.19 -1.85 2.41
N GLY A 42 19.83 -2.90 1.67
CA GLY A 42 19.05 -4.02 2.21
C GLY A 42 19.78 -4.79 3.32
N ALA A 43 21.12 -4.75 3.36
CA ALA A 43 21.91 -5.50 4.32
C ALA A 43 21.57 -5.17 5.78
N HIS A 44 21.19 -3.92 6.06
CA HIS A 44 20.78 -3.49 7.41
C HIS A 44 19.47 -4.13 7.90
N TYR A 45 18.67 -4.68 6.97
CA TYR A 45 17.36 -5.26 7.23
C TYR A 45 17.30 -6.76 6.92
N GLY A 46 18.45 -7.39 6.67
CA GLY A 46 18.52 -8.79 6.24
C GLY A 46 18.01 -9.05 4.82
N VAL A 47 17.90 -8.01 3.99
CA VAL A 47 17.50 -8.12 2.58
C VAL A 47 18.75 -8.11 1.69
N PRO A 48 19.18 -9.26 1.14
CA PRO A 48 20.36 -9.29 0.28
C PRO A 48 20.13 -8.49 -1.00
N GLY A 49 21.19 -7.85 -1.50
CA GLY A 49 21.15 -7.10 -2.74
C GLY A 49 22.26 -7.48 -3.71
N ILE A 50 22.01 -7.28 -4.99
CA ILE A 50 22.99 -7.44 -6.06
C ILE A 50 22.86 -6.32 -7.08
N LYS A 51 23.99 -5.90 -7.64
CA LYS A 51 24.06 -4.96 -8.76
C LYS A 51 24.39 -5.70 -10.06
N VAL A 52 23.74 -5.30 -11.14
CA VAL A 52 23.99 -5.81 -12.49
C VAL A 52 24.17 -4.66 -13.48
N ASP A 53 25.00 -4.88 -14.50
CA ASP A 53 25.12 -3.99 -15.64
C ASP A 53 23.91 -4.17 -16.57
N GLY A 54 23.05 -3.14 -16.62
CA GLY A 54 21.88 -3.10 -17.48
C GLY A 54 22.20 -2.91 -18.97
N GLY A 55 23.44 -2.59 -19.32
CA GLY A 55 23.94 -2.61 -20.71
C GLY A 55 24.15 -4.02 -21.25
N ASN A 56 24.31 -5.02 -20.38
CA ASN A 56 24.53 -6.40 -20.76
C ASN A 56 23.27 -7.25 -20.55
N LEU A 57 22.62 -7.62 -21.65
CA LEU A 57 21.40 -8.43 -21.64
C LEU A 57 21.58 -9.77 -20.92
N LEU A 58 22.68 -10.49 -21.20
CA LEU A 58 22.89 -11.84 -20.67
C LEU A 58 23.11 -11.81 -19.15
N ASP A 59 23.87 -10.84 -18.67
CA ASP A 59 24.10 -10.66 -17.23
C ASP A 59 22.80 -10.27 -16.51
N THR A 60 22.03 -9.34 -17.09
CA THR A 60 20.73 -8.93 -16.56
C THR A 60 19.75 -10.10 -16.52
N MET A 61 19.66 -10.92 -17.57
CA MET A 61 18.79 -12.09 -17.62
C MET A 61 19.18 -13.16 -16.59
N ARG A 62 20.48 -13.50 -16.50
CA ARG A 62 21.00 -14.51 -15.56
C ARG A 62 20.79 -14.06 -14.12
N THR A 63 21.14 -12.81 -13.82
CA THR A 63 20.99 -12.24 -12.47
C THR A 63 19.51 -12.13 -12.10
N GLY A 64 18.67 -11.61 -13.00
CA GLY A 64 17.23 -11.52 -12.79
C GLY A 64 16.61 -12.88 -12.49
N ARG A 65 16.99 -13.93 -13.23
CA ARG A 65 16.53 -15.29 -12.97
C ARG A 65 16.96 -15.79 -11.59
N ALA A 66 18.24 -15.63 -11.24
CA ALA A 66 18.77 -16.06 -9.95
C ALA A 66 18.08 -15.35 -8.78
N VAL A 67 17.86 -14.04 -8.88
CA VAL A 67 17.20 -13.25 -7.83
C VAL A 67 15.72 -13.61 -7.71
N VAL A 68 15.00 -13.80 -8.82
CA VAL A 68 13.59 -14.25 -8.78
C VAL A 68 13.48 -15.65 -8.15
N ASP A 69 14.40 -16.56 -8.48
CA ASP A 69 14.45 -17.90 -7.88
C ASP A 69 14.79 -17.85 -6.39
N TYR A 70 15.64 -16.92 -5.95
CA TYR A 70 15.89 -16.63 -4.53
C TYR A 70 14.61 -16.12 -3.85
N VAL A 71 13.95 -15.11 -4.44
CA VAL A 71 12.80 -14.44 -3.82
C VAL A 71 11.64 -15.40 -3.55
N ARG A 72 11.40 -16.32 -4.50
CA ARG A 72 10.35 -17.35 -4.35
C ARG A 72 10.63 -18.40 -3.28
N LYS A 73 11.90 -18.57 -2.87
CA LYS A 73 12.33 -19.64 -1.97
C LYS A 73 12.74 -19.14 -0.58
N SER A 74 13.33 -17.96 -0.52
CA SER A 74 14.17 -17.56 0.60
C SER A 74 13.79 -16.22 1.24
N GLY A 75 12.92 -15.41 0.63
CA GLY A 75 12.53 -14.10 1.17
C GLY A 75 12.89 -12.93 0.26
N PRO A 76 12.87 -11.69 0.75
CA PRO A 76 13.00 -10.51 -0.09
C PRO A 76 14.41 -10.35 -0.65
N ALA A 77 14.55 -9.64 -1.77
CA ALA A 77 15.85 -9.27 -2.33
C ALA A 77 15.81 -7.92 -3.05
N LEU A 78 16.97 -7.29 -3.20
CA LEU A 78 17.17 -6.04 -3.94
C LEU A 78 18.02 -6.28 -5.20
N LEU A 79 17.53 -5.83 -6.35
CA LEU A 79 18.26 -5.86 -7.62
C LEU A 79 18.47 -4.43 -8.12
N GLN A 80 19.71 -3.95 -8.11
CA GLN A 80 20.07 -2.69 -8.75
C GLN A 80 20.56 -2.95 -10.17
N ILE A 81 19.87 -2.39 -11.15
CA ILE A 81 20.23 -2.45 -12.57
C ILE A 81 20.79 -1.10 -12.95
N HIS A 82 22.10 -1.02 -13.18
CA HIS A 82 22.73 0.24 -13.61
C HIS A 82 22.57 0.42 -15.12
N THR A 83 22.09 1.58 -15.55
CA THR A 83 21.91 1.93 -16.95
C THR A 83 22.03 3.45 -17.14
N TYR A 84 21.73 3.96 -18.33
CA TYR A 84 21.78 5.38 -18.64
C TYR A 84 20.43 5.89 -19.16
N ARG A 85 20.05 7.11 -18.76
CA ARG A 85 18.85 7.75 -19.31
C ARG A 85 19.15 8.34 -20.69
N LEU A 86 18.66 7.67 -21.73
CA LEU A 86 18.92 8.04 -23.12
C LEU A 86 18.08 9.24 -23.59
N THR A 87 16.97 9.56 -22.93
CA THR A 87 16.06 10.67 -23.27
C THR A 87 15.91 11.68 -22.13
N GLY A 88 15.03 12.67 -22.28
CA GLY A 88 14.59 13.52 -21.17
C GLY A 88 13.86 12.72 -20.09
N HIS A 89 13.55 13.37 -18.96
CA HIS A 89 12.73 12.77 -17.90
C HIS A 89 11.32 12.43 -18.39
N SER A 90 10.71 13.33 -19.17
CA SER A 90 9.48 13.10 -19.91
C SER A 90 9.64 13.54 -21.38
N PRO A 91 8.77 13.08 -22.30
CA PRO A 91 8.76 13.54 -23.68
C PRO A 91 8.46 15.04 -23.84
N ALA A 92 7.78 15.64 -22.84
CA ALA A 92 7.39 17.04 -22.84
C ALA A 92 8.43 17.95 -22.16
N ASP A 93 9.38 17.39 -21.42
CA ASP A 93 10.40 18.19 -20.74
C ASP A 93 11.42 18.75 -21.74
N PRO A 94 11.51 20.08 -21.91
CA PRO A 94 12.67 20.66 -22.57
C PRO A 94 13.91 20.25 -21.78
N GLU A 95 14.80 19.53 -22.45
CA GLU A 95 16.01 18.92 -21.90
C GLU A 95 16.99 20.01 -21.40
N HIS A 96 16.70 20.60 -20.24
CA HIS A 96 17.50 21.64 -19.58
C HIS A 96 18.69 21.04 -18.81
N GLU A 97 19.37 20.06 -19.40
CA GLU A 97 20.47 19.37 -18.73
C GLU A 97 21.75 20.20 -18.80
N ARG A 98 21.97 21.00 -17.74
CA ARG A 98 23.19 21.77 -17.55
C ARG A 98 24.41 20.84 -17.53
N GLY A 99 25.27 20.94 -18.54
CA GLY A 99 26.60 20.33 -18.54
C GLY A 99 26.71 18.83 -18.85
N ARG A 100 25.64 18.14 -19.29
CA ARG A 100 25.64 16.66 -19.43
C ARG A 100 25.34 16.12 -20.83
N LYS A 101 25.28 17.00 -21.84
CA LYS A 101 25.08 16.60 -23.24
C LYS A 101 26.11 15.59 -23.76
N ALA A 102 27.37 15.71 -23.31
CA ALA A 102 28.45 14.82 -23.72
C ALA A 102 28.23 13.38 -23.24
N GLU A 103 27.89 13.21 -21.96
CA GLU A 103 27.61 11.90 -21.36
C GLU A 103 26.42 11.22 -22.04
N LYS A 104 25.32 11.94 -22.29
CA LYS A 104 24.19 11.38 -23.05
C LYS A 104 24.55 10.98 -24.47
N LYS A 105 25.32 11.82 -25.17
CA LYS A 105 25.78 11.52 -26.52
C LYS A 105 26.61 10.23 -26.52
N TRP A 106 27.52 10.09 -25.55
CA TRP A 106 28.30 8.88 -25.36
C TRP A 106 27.38 7.68 -25.01
N ALA A 107 26.49 7.81 -24.03
CA ALA A 107 25.61 6.72 -23.61
C ALA A 107 24.72 6.21 -24.75
N ARG A 108 24.18 7.11 -25.58
CA ARG A 108 23.41 6.72 -26.79
C ARG A 108 24.26 6.02 -27.84
N ALA A 109 25.56 6.29 -27.90
CA ALA A 109 26.45 5.70 -28.89
C ALA A 109 26.98 4.33 -28.40
N GLU A 110 27.39 4.26 -27.14
CA GLU A 110 28.23 3.17 -26.62
C GLU A 110 27.55 2.33 -25.52
N ALA A 111 26.48 2.83 -24.89
CA ALA A 111 25.88 2.21 -23.70
C ALA A 111 24.35 1.96 -23.84
N ASP A 112 23.83 2.05 -25.06
CA ASP A 112 22.43 1.73 -25.36
C ASP A 112 22.27 0.20 -25.40
N PRO A 113 21.54 -0.41 -24.44
CA PRO A 113 21.43 -1.87 -24.34
C PRO A 113 20.79 -2.50 -25.57
N ILE A 114 19.94 -1.78 -26.31
CA ILE A 114 19.33 -2.29 -27.53
C ILE A 114 20.38 -2.39 -28.64
N LYS A 115 21.21 -1.36 -28.82
CA LYS A 115 22.29 -1.39 -29.82
C LYS A 115 23.37 -2.41 -29.50
N LEU A 116 23.72 -2.53 -28.23
CA LEU A 116 24.67 -3.55 -27.76
C LEU A 116 24.12 -4.96 -28.02
N PHE A 117 22.83 -5.18 -27.80
CA PHE A 117 22.19 -6.44 -28.13
C PHE A 117 22.15 -6.72 -29.64
N GLU A 118 21.76 -5.74 -30.46
CA GLU A 118 21.76 -5.87 -31.93
C GLU A 118 23.15 -6.22 -32.47
N ALA A 119 24.21 -5.65 -31.89
CA ALA A 119 25.60 -5.92 -32.26
C ALA A 119 26.15 -7.25 -31.71
N SER A 120 25.44 -7.92 -30.79
CA SER A 120 25.95 -9.12 -30.09
C SER A 120 26.04 -10.37 -30.97
N GLY A 121 25.32 -10.41 -32.08
CA GLY A 121 25.21 -11.59 -32.94
C GLY A 121 24.40 -12.75 -32.35
N LEU A 122 23.66 -12.52 -31.25
CA LEU A 122 22.80 -13.53 -30.62
C LEU A 122 21.56 -13.90 -31.47
N LEU A 123 21.12 -12.99 -32.33
CA LEU A 123 20.06 -13.20 -33.31
C LEU A 123 20.58 -12.90 -34.71
N THR A 124 20.03 -13.59 -35.70
CA THR A 124 20.19 -13.21 -37.11
C THR A 124 19.41 -11.93 -37.42
N GLN A 125 19.80 -11.21 -38.48
CA GLN A 125 19.06 -10.02 -38.92
C GLN A 125 17.59 -10.34 -39.23
N GLN A 126 17.33 -11.50 -39.85
CA GLN A 126 15.97 -11.93 -40.17
C GLN A 126 15.11 -12.14 -38.92
N GLU A 127 15.68 -12.72 -37.86
CA GLU A 127 14.98 -12.88 -36.57
C GLU A 127 14.75 -11.51 -35.90
N MET A 128 15.72 -10.60 -35.97
CA MET A 128 15.60 -9.23 -35.44
C MET A 128 14.46 -8.48 -36.14
N ASP A 129 14.42 -8.50 -37.47
CA ASP A 129 13.40 -7.85 -38.28
C ASP A 129 12.00 -8.42 -37.97
N ALA A 130 11.90 -9.75 -37.81
CA ALA A 130 10.65 -10.41 -37.44
C ALA A 130 10.13 -9.96 -36.08
N VAL A 131 11.01 -9.84 -35.07
CA VAL A 131 10.65 -9.34 -33.73
C VAL A 131 10.25 -7.86 -33.80
N GLN A 132 10.97 -7.03 -34.55
CA GLN A 132 10.61 -5.62 -34.72
C GLN A 132 9.23 -5.44 -35.34
N GLU A 133 8.90 -6.22 -36.38
CA GLU A 133 7.55 -6.20 -36.98
C GLU A 133 6.47 -6.68 -36.00
N GLN A 134 6.76 -7.71 -35.21
CA GLN A 134 5.85 -8.15 -34.15
C GLN A 134 5.58 -7.03 -33.12
N VAL A 135 6.64 -6.35 -32.64
CA VAL A 135 6.52 -5.24 -31.68
C VAL A 135 5.73 -4.08 -32.29
N LYS A 136 6.00 -3.70 -33.54
CA LYS A 136 5.22 -2.66 -34.25
C LYS A 136 3.74 -3.01 -34.32
N LYS A 137 3.42 -4.26 -34.66
CA LYS A 137 2.03 -4.74 -34.71
C LYS A 137 1.37 -4.62 -33.33
N GLN A 138 2.03 -5.11 -32.27
CA GLN A 138 1.52 -5.00 -30.90
C GLN A 138 1.31 -3.55 -30.48
N MET A 139 2.22 -2.64 -30.83
CA MET A 139 2.07 -1.21 -30.53
C MET A 139 0.89 -0.58 -31.28
N ASN A 140 0.68 -0.95 -32.54
CA ASN A 140 -0.51 -0.49 -33.27
C ASN A 140 -1.81 -1.00 -32.62
N GLU A 141 -1.85 -2.24 -32.15
CA GLU A 141 -2.99 -2.81 -31.44
C GLU A 141 -3.25 -2.09 -30.11
N VAL A 142 -2.22 -1.85 -29.30
CA VAL A 142 -2.33 -1.11 -28.03
C VAL A 142 -2.80 0.32 -28.26
N MET A 143 -2.26 1.01 -29.26
CA MET A 143 -2.69 2.37 -29.60
C MET A 143 -4.12 2.42 -30.13
N ALA A 144 -4.56 1.41 -30.88
CA ALA A 144 -5.94 1.30 -31.34
C ALA A 144 -6.88 1.04 -30.17
N PHE A 145 -6.52 0.14 -29.25
CA PHE A 145 -7.27 -0.10 -28.02
C PHE A 145 -7.38 1.18 -27.19
N ALA A 146 -6.27 1.85 -26.89
CA ALA A 146 -6.26 3.07 -26.07
C ALA A 146 -7.12 4.20 -26.69
N LYS A 147 -7.10 4.36 -28.01
CA LYS A 147 -7.95 5.35 -28.71
C LYS A 147 -9.43 4.98 -28.74
N ALA A 148 -9.75 3.69 -28.71
CA ALA A 148 -11.12 3.18 -28.71
C ALA A 148 -11.71 3.07 -27.29
N SER A 149 -10.87 3.09 -26.26
CA SER A 149 -11.30 3.06 -24.87
C SER A 149 -12.17 4.27 -24.54
N PRO A 150 -13.26 4.08 -23.79
CA PRO A 150 -14.11 5.17 -23.37
C PRO A 150 -13.36 6.10 -22.40
N GLU A 151 -13.65 7.39 -22.48
CA GLU A 151 -13.25 8.35 -21.46
C GLU A 151 -13.94 8.03 -20.12
N PRO A 152 -13.35 8.41 -18.97
CA PRO A 152 -14.01 8.29 -17.68
C PRO A 152 -15.39 8.99 -17.69
N PRO A 153 -16.43 8.41 -17.05
CA PRO A 153 -17.76 9.02 -17.02
C PRO A 153 -17.73 10.41 -16.36
N ALA A 154 -18.38 11.41 -16.97
CA ALA A 154 -18.45 12.77 -16.41
C ALA A 154 -19.07 12.82 -15.01
N GLU A 155 -19.98 11.88 -14.69
CA GLU A 155 -20.63 11.76 -13.39
C GLU A 155 -19.68 11.24 -12.29
N LEU A 156 -18.52 10.69 -12.63
CA LEU A 156 -17.53 10.23 -11.65
C LEU A 156 -17.12 11.36 -10.70
N ALA A 157 -17.01 12.59 -11.21
CA ALA A 157 -16.69 13.76 -10.39
C ALA A 157 -17.72 14.01 -9.28
N LYS A 158 -19.02 13.78 -9.55
CA LYS A 158 -20.08 13.93 -8.53
C LYS A 158 -20.00 12.86 -7.44
N GLN A 159 -19.53 11.68 -7.80
CA GLN A 159 -19.35 10.56 -6.85
C GLN A 159 -18.17 10.79 -5.89
N LEU A 160 -17.30 11.78 -6.14
CA LEU A 160 -16.19 12.10 -5.22
C LEU A 160 -16.62 12.95 -4.04
N GLU A 161 -17.65 13.76 -4.19
CA GLU A 161 -18.19 14.59 -3.10
C GLU A 161 -19.20 13.79 -2.25
N PHE A 162 -20.03 12.96 -2.89
CA PHE A 162 -21.06 12.15 -2.22
C PHE A 162 -21.20 10.78 -2.92
N PRO A 163 -20.30 9.82 -2.65
CA PRO A 163 -20.31 8.53 -3.36
C PRO A 163 -21.55 7.69 -3.06
N ASP A 164 -22.09 7.82 -1.85
CA ASP A 164 -23.21 7.03 -1.36
C ASP A 164 -24.48 7.90 -1.24
N LYS A 165 -25.64 7.27 -1.42
CA LYS A 165 -26.92 7.94 -1.20
C LYS A 165 -27.07 8.34 0.26
N ALA A 166 -27.79 9.43 0.53
CA ALA A 166 -28.00 9.93 1.89
C ALA A 166 -28.68 8.93 2.84
N ASP A 167 -29.44 7.97 2.28
CA ASP A 167 -30.17 6.91 2.99
C ASP A 167 -29.43 5.56 2.98
N THR A 168 -28.15 5.52 2.61
CA THR A 168 -27.35 4.29 2.62
C THR A 168 -27.21 3.75 4.04
N ASP A 169 -27.84 2.60 4.30
CA ASP A 169 -27.62 1.85 5.53
C ASP A 169 -26.38 0.97 5.39
N TYR A 170 -25.29 1.38 6.04
CA TYR A 170 -24.04 0.64 6.03
C TYR A 170 -24.11 -0.68 6.81
N ASN A 171 -25.05 -0.82 7.76
CA ASN A 171 -25.24 -2.03 8.54
C ASN A 171 -25.83 -3.17 7.69
N GLY A 172 -26.55 -2.84 6.62
CA GLY A 172 -27.14 -3.78 5.67
C GLY A 172 -26.19 -4.22 4.55
N ARG A 173 -24.90 -3.84 4.60
CA ARG A 173 -23.96 -4.13 3.52
C ARG A 173 -23.78 -5.65 3.34
N PRO A 174 -23.90 -6.18 2.11
CA PRO A 174 -23.71 -7.60 1.86
C PRO A 174 -22.28 -8.00 2.22
N VAL A 175 -22.14 -9.17 2.83
CA VAL A 175 -20.83 -9.80 3.02
C VAL A 175 -20.27 -10.12 1.64
N ALA A 176 -19.06 -9.66 1.34
CA ALA A 176 -18.47 -9.83 0.01
C ALA A 176 -18.23 -11.31 -0.33
N TYR A 177 -18.13 -12.17 0.69
CA TYR A 177 -17.82 -13.59 0.55
C TYR A 177 -19.01 -14.50 0.94
N PRO A 178 -19.60 -15.26 0.00
CA PRO A 178 -20.75 -16.12 0.27
C PRO A 178 -20.55 -17.20 1.34
N ASP A 179 -19.31 -17.69 1.51
CA ASP A 179 -18.97 -18.77 2.46
C ASP A 179 -18.24 -18.24 3.72
N ALA A 180 -18.48 -16.98 4.11
CA ALA A 180 -17.78 -16.32 5.19
C ALA A 180 -17.81 -17.11 6.51
N ASP A 181 -18.99 -17.63 6.90
CA ASP A 181 -19.16 -18.44 8.11
C ASP A 181 -18.28 -19.69 8.10
N ALA A 182 -18.22 -20.39 6.96
CA ALA A 182 -17.41 -21.59 6.81
C ALA A 182 -15.91 -21.28 6.87
N VAL A 183 -15.49 -20.15 6.30
CA VAL A 183 -14.10 -19.68 6.38
C VAL A 183 -13.74 -19.32 7.81
N THR A 184 -14.54 -18.50 8.48
CA THR A 184 -14.32 -18.10 9.88
C THR A 184 -14.28 -19.33 10.80
N ALA A 185 -15.20 -20.28 10.62
CA ALA A 185 -15.22 -21.52 11.41
C ALA A 185 -13.95 -22.38 11.23
N ARG A 186 -13.33 -22.35 10.03
CA ARG A 186 -12.08 -23.05 9.76
C ARG A 186 -10.86 -22.33 10.34
N LEU A 187 -10.89 -21.00 10.42
CA LEU A 187 -9.79 -20.18 10.91
C LEU A 187 -9.70 -20.12 12.43
N LEU A 188 -10.84 -20.20 13.13
CA LEU A 188 -10.89 -20.12 14.59
C LEU A 188 -10.89 -21.50 15.25
N SER A 189 -10.00 -21.71 16.22
CA SER A 189 -10.11 -22.88 17.11
C SER A 189 -11.38 -22.80 17.98
N PRO A 190 -11.89 -23.93 18.51
CA PRO A 190 -13.04 -23.92 19.42
C PRO A 190 -12.87 -22.98 20.63
N ALA A 191 -11.65 -22.92 21.19
CA ALA A 191 -11.35 -22.04 22.32
C ALA A 191 -11.36 -20.55 21.93
N GLN A 192 -10.82 -20.20 20.75
CA GLN A 192 -10.90 -18.83 20.23
C GLN A 192 -12.34 -18.41 19.97
N ARG A 193 -13.14 -19.32 19.38
CA ARG A 193 -14.56 -19.07 19.12
C ARG A 193 -15.35 -18.83 20.42
N GLU A 194 -15.17 -19.71 21.41
CA GLU A 194 -15.81 -19.53 22.72
C GLU A 194 -15.37 -18.22 23.40
N GLY A 195 -14.08 -17.87 23.29
CA GLY A 195 -13.53 -16.63 23.83
C GLY A 195 -14.18 -15.39 23.24
N VAL A 196 -14.27 -15.30 21.91
CA VAL A 196 -14.87 -14.13 21.25
C VAL A 196 -16.38 -14.07 21.47
N ASP A 197 -17.08 -15.20 21.48
CA ASP A 197 -18.52 -15.23 21.77
C ASP A 197 -18.83 -14.70 23.19
N LYS A 198 -18.01 -15.05 24.19
CA LYS A 198 -18.11 -14.49 25.56
C LYS A 198 -17.81 -13.00 25.62
N ARG A 199 -16.79 -12.54 24.89
CA ARG A 199 -16.43 -11.13 24.80
C ARG A 199 -17.56 -10.31 24.20
N LEU A 200 -18.13 -10.77 23.08
CA LEU A 200 -19.29 -10.15 22.43
C LEU A 200 -20.50 -10.10 23.35
N ALA A 201 -20.81 -11.19 24.07
CA ALA A 201 -21.92 -11.21 25.02
C ALA A 201 -21.74 -10.16 26.14
N THR A 202 -20.51 -9.97 26.62
CA THR A 202 -20.20 -8.95 27.63
C THR A 202 -20.38 -7.54 27.06
N LEU A 203 -19.86 -7.27 25.86
CA LEU A 203 -20.01 -5.96 25.21
C LEU A 203 -21.49 -5.65 24.93
N ARG A 204 -22.25 -6.60 24.38
CA ARG A 204 -23.70 -6.44 24.17
C ARG A 204 -24.47 -6.27 25.48
N GLY A 205 -24.04 -6.90 26.56
CA GLY A 205 -24.59 -6.67 27.91
C GLY A 205 -24.44 -5.21 28.36
N LYS A 206 -23.25 -4.62 28.17
CA LYS A 206 -23.02 -3.20 28.44
C LYS A 206 -23.84 -2.26 27.56
N ALA A 207 -24.14 -2.65 26.32
CA ALA A 207 -25.04 -1.87 25.46
C ALA A 207 -26.47 -1.88 26.05
N ALA A 208 -26.95 -3.06 26.46
CA ALA A 208 -28.31 -3.24 26.97
C ALA A 208 -28.56 -2.52 28.30
N ASP A 209 -27.55 -2.44 29.18
CA ASP A 209 -27.67 -1.75 30.48
C ASP A 209 -27.29 -0.25 30.43
N GLY A 210 -26.82 0.25 29.27
CA GLY A 210 -26.43 1.64 29.07
C GLY A 210 -25.07 2.02 29.64
N SER A 211 -24.25 1.05 30.07
CA SER A 211 -22.88 1.28 30.60
C SER A 211 -21.78 1.24 29.54
N MET A 212 -22.12 0.99 28.27
CA MET A 212 -21.17 0.93 27.16
C MET A 212 -20.40 2.24 26.97
N SER A 213 -19.07 2.13 26.89
CA SER A 213 -18.20 3.24 26.48
C SER A 213 -18.05 3.32 24.95
N ILE A 214 -17.50 4.44 24.44
CA ILE A 214 -17.12 4.55 23.01
C ILE A 214 -16.14 3.44 22.62
N GLY A 215 -15.11 3.17 23.45
CA GLY A 215 -14.15 2.10 23.18
C GLY A 215 -14.77 0.70 23.17
N ASP A 216 -15.74 0.44 24.05
CA ASP A 216 -16.50 -0.82 24.03
C ASP A 216 -17.30 -0.97 22.72
N ALA A 217 -17.91 0.11 22.23
CA ALA A 217 -18.68 0.12 20.99
C ALA A 217 -17.79 -0.13 19.75
N VAL A 218 -16.63 0.52 19.66
CA VAL A 218 -15.65 0.31 18.58
C VAL A 218 -15.14 -1.13 18.60
N ASN A 219 -14.81 -1.67 19.78
CA ASN A 219 -14.42 -3.07 19.93
C ASN A 219 -15.53 -4.03 19.48
N LEU A 220 -16.78 -3.74 19.82
CA LEU A 220 -17.92 -4.56 19.42
C LEU A 220 -18.06 -4.60 17.90
N ALA A 221 -18.05 -3.43 17.24
CA ALA A 221 -18.14 -3.32 15.79
C ALA A 221 -17.01 -4.10 15.07
N ILE A 222 -15.76 -3.88 15.48
CA ILE A 222 -14.59 -4.55 14.88
C ILE A 222 -14.67 -6.07 15.01
N LEU A 223 -15.00 -6.57 16.21
CA LEU A 223 -15.07 -8.02 16.43
C LEU A 223 -16.22 -8.67 15.65
N GLU A 224 -17.38 -8.01 15.58
CA GLU A 224 -18.52 -8.48 14.78
C GLU A 224 -18.18 -8.51 13.28
N GLU A 225 -17.57 -7.44 12.77
CA GLU A 225 -17.17 -7.34 11.36
C GLU A 225 -16.10 -8.35 10.96
N MET A 226 -15.09 -8.56 11.81
CA MET A 226 -14.05 -9.57 11.56
C MET A 226 -14.58 -11.01 11.63
N LEU A 227 -15.62 -11.28 12.41
CA LEU A 227 -16.31 -12.58 12.40
C LEU A 227 -17.17 -12.75 11.15
N ARG A 228 -17.89 -11.69 10.77
CA ARG A 228 -18.84 -11.66 9.66
C ARG A 228 -18.14 -11.75 8.31
N ASP A 229 -17.02 -11.08 8.13
CA ASP A 229 -16.30 -11.00 6.86
C ASP A 229 -14.83 -11.42 7.04
N PRO A 230 -14.39 -12.56 6.45
CA PRO A 230 -13.02 -13.04 6.56
C PRO A 230 -11.99 -12.13 5.85
N THR A 231 -12.45 -11.19 5.02
CA THR A 231 -11.59 -10.21 4.34
C THR A 231 -11.38 -8.93 5.16
N THR A 232 -12.08 -8.78 6.28
CA THR A 232 -11.80 -7.71 7.25
C THR A 232 -10.54 -8.07 8.03
N VAL A 233 -9.52 -7.23 7.89
CA VAL A 233 -8.21 -7.38 8.53
C VAL A 233 -7.89 -6.11 9.32
N ILE A 234 -7.03 -6.22 10.32
CA ILE A 234 -6.67 -5.09 11.17
C ILE A 234 -5.17 -4.96 11.35
N HIS A 235 -4.71 -3.71 11.27
CA HIS A 235 -3.31 -3.30 11.38
C HIS A 235 -3.22 -2.23 12.44
N ALA A 236 -2.39 -2.48 13.45
CA ALA A 236 -2.19 -1.56 14.55
C ALA A 236 -0.83 -1.83 15.20
N GLU A 237 -0.37 -0.85 15.96
CA GLU A 237 0.75 -1.02 16.88
C GLU A 237 0.24 -1.59 18.21
N ASP A 238 1.09 -2.34 18.91
CA ASP A 238 0.79 -2.92 20.23
C ASP A 238 -0.45 -3.83 20.27
N LEU A 239 -0.86 -4.38 19.14
CA LEU A 239 -2.10 -5.16 19.01
C LEU A 239 -2.09 -6.42 19.90
N GLN A 240 -0.90 -6.99 20.14
CA GLN A 240 -0.69 -8.11 21.06
C GLN A 240 -1.06 -7.78 22.51
N ALA A 241 -1.03 -6.50 22.89
CA ALA A 241 -1.36 -5.99 24.21
C ALA A 241 -2.76 -5.32 24.29
N GLY A 242 -3.50 -5.28 23.18
CA GLY A 242 -4.81 -4.61 23.09
C GLY A 242 -4.79 -3.27 22.35
N SER A 243 -3.66 -2.91 21.73
CA SER A 243 -3.36 -1.56 21.23
C SER A 243 -3.34 -0.51 22.38
N SER A 244 -3.08 0.75 22.05
CA SER A 244 -2.74 1.84 22.96
C SER A 244 -3.85 2.25 23.92
N TYR A 245 -5.11 2.05 23.52
CA TYR A 245 -6.30 2.41 24.29
C TYR A 245 -7.24 1.22 24.54
N ASP A 246 -6.75 -0.02 24.47
CA ASP A 246 -7.58 -1.23 24.43
C ASP A 246 -8.57 -1.24 23.23
N ILE A 247 -8.18 -0.58 22.13
CA ILE A 247 -8.96 -0.44 20.91
C ILE A 247 -8.01 -0.63 19.73
N PRO A 248 -8.14 -1.70 18.94
CA PRO A 248 -8.98 -2.87 19.17
C PRO A 248 -8.35 -3.87 20.18
N ALA A 249 -9.11 -4.26 21.20
CA ALA A 249 -8.76 -5.34 22.10
C ALA A 249 -9.27 -6.69 21.58
N PHE A 250 -8.54 -7.77 21.91
CA PHE A 250 -8.94 -9.16 21.69
C PHE A 250 -8.98 -9.62 20.21
N THR A 251 -8.50 -8.81 19.26
CA THR A 251 -8.48 -9.16 17.83
C THR A 251 -7.36 -10.15 17.50
N GLN A 252 -6.10 -9.84 17.80
CA GLN A 252 -4.97 -10.73 17.46
C GLN A 252 -5.05 -12.08 18.19
N GLN A 253 -5.51 -12.08 19.45
CA GLN A 253 -5.71 -13.31 20.22
C GLN A 253 -6.80 -14.21 19.60
N THR A 254 -7.79 -13.59 18.95
CA THR A 254 -8.88 -14.30 18.27
C THR A 254 -8.50 -14.74 16.85
N PHE A 255 -8.05 -13.81 16.00
CA PHE A 255 -7.89 -14.02 14.56
C PHE A 255 -6.46 -14.31 14.11
N GLY A 256 -5.48 -14.19 15.03
CA GLY A 256 -4.07 -14.42 14.74
C GLY A 256 -3.42 -13.30 13.91
N LYS A 257 -2.11 -13.41 13.71
CA LYS A 257 -1.28 -12.36 13.11
C LYS A 257 -1.57 -12.06 11.64
N LEU A 258 -2.22 -12.97 10.92
CA LEU A 258 -2.54 -12.78 9.50
C LEU A 258 -3.73 -11.85 9.27
N ARG A 259 -4.69 -11.84 10.20
CA ARG A 259 -5.89 -10.99 10.10
C ARG A 259 -5.87 -9.85 11.09
N ALA A 260 -5.01 -9.91 12.09
CA ALA A 260 -4.83 -8.91 13.13
C ALA A 260 -3.33 -8.76 13.38
N ALA A 261 -2.69 -7.95 12.56
CA ALA A 261 -1.24 -7.77 12.53
C ALA A 261 -0.79 -6.72 13.55
N ASP A 262 0.19 -7.10 14.37
CA ASP A 262 0.94 -6.15 15.21
C ASP A 262 2.12 -5.62 14.39
N GLU A 263 1.98 -4.37 13.98
CA GLU A 263 2.77 -3.76 12.93
C GLU A 263 4.11 -3.23 13.45
N ILE A 264 4.96 -2.78 12.52
CA ILE A 264 6.16 -2.02 12.89
C ILE A 264 5.77 -0.58 13.28
N ILE A 265 6.66 0.11 13.99
CA ILE A 265 6.47 1.52 14.36
C ILE A 265 6.72 2.42 13.14
N ASP A 266 5.76 2.42 12.22
CA ASP A 266 5.70 3.30 11.04
C ASP A 266 4.28 3.32 10.47
N GLU A 267 3.57 4.42 10.70
CA GLU A 267 2.20 4.64 10.28
C GLU A 267 2.04 4.61 8.75
N GLY A 268 3.01 5.18 8.02
CA GLY A 268 3.00 5.17 6.56
C GLY A 268 3.08 3.75 6.00
N HIS A 269 3.91 2.89 6.58
CA HIS A 269 4.03 1.51 6.11
C HIS A 269 2.72 0.72 6.24
N PHE A 270 2.14 0.64 7.44
CA PHE A 270 0.96 -0.22 7.62
C PHE A 270 -0.31 0.38 7.02
N MET A 271 -0.40 1.72 6.87
CA MET A 271 -1.42 2.32 6.02
C MET A 271 -1.23 1.99 4.53
N GLY A 272 0.02 1.97 4.04
CA GLY A 272 0.32 1.58 2.66
C GLY A 272 0.00 0.11 2.38
N LYS A 273 0.25 -0.78 3.37
CA LYS A 273 -0.15 -2.19 3.34
C LYS A 273 -1.67 -2.33 3.25
N ALA A 274 -2.40 -1.63 4.12
CA ALA A 274 -3.86 -1.56 4.08
C ALA A 274 -4.39 -1.03 2.74
N LEU A 275 -3.79 0.03 2.17
CA LEU A 275 -4.15 0.53 0.84
C LEU A 275 -4.04 -0.59 -0.21
N GLY A 276 -2.94 -1.35 -0.20
CA GLY A 276 -2.72 -2.48 -1.09
C GLY A 276 -3.75 -3.60 -0.89
N GLU A 277 -4.11 -3.92 0.34
CA GLU A 277 -5.15 -4.88 0.68
C GLU A 277 -6.53 -4.43 0.17
N GLY A 278 -6.89 -3.16 0.36
CA GLY A 278 -8.10 -2.55 -0.16
C GLY A 278 -8.21 -2.67 -1.68
N LEU A 279 -7.12 -2.40 -2.40
CA LEU A 279 -7.04 -2.60 -3.86
C LEU A 279 -7.23 -4.05 -4.30
N ASN A 280 -6.92 -5.01 -3.42
CA ASN A 280 -7.08 -6.44 -3.66
C ASN A 280 -8.41 -7.00 -3.11
N GLY A 281 -9.34 -6.13 -2.71
CA GLY A 281 -10.68 -6.51 -2.28
C GLY A 281 -10.83 -6.87 -0.80
N TYR A 282 -9.79 -6.65 0.01
CA TYR A 282 -9.89 -6.75 1.47
C TYR A 282 -10.54 -5.49 2.05
N ARG A 283 -10.91 -5.56 3.33
CA ARG A 283 -11.54 -4.47 4.09
C ARG A 283 -10.68 -4.13 5.31
N PRO A 284 -9.54 -3.45 5.11
CA PRO A 284 -8.59 -3.22 6.18
C PRO A 284 -9.07 -2.13 7.13
N ILE A 285 -8.86 -2.38 8.41
CA ILE A 285 -8.99 -1.42 9.48
C ILE A 285 -7.58 -1.09 9.95
N VAL A 286 -7.24 0.19 9.95
CA VAL A 286 -6.00 0.68 10.52
C VAL A 286 -6.32 1.41 11.80
N GLU A 287 -5.71 0.99 12.90
CA GLU A 287 -5.76 1.76 14.14
C GLU A 287 -4.42 2.49 14.33
N LEU A 288 -4.53 3.79 14.56
CA LEU A 288 -3.42 4.66 14.91
C LEU A 288 -3.45 4.86 16.42
N MET A 289 -2.33 4.54 17.08
CA MET A 289 -2.13 4.75 18.52
C MET A 289 -2.72 6.07 18.99
N ASN A 290 -2.44 7.15 18.27
CA ASN A 290 -3.19 8.39 18.34
C ASN A 290 -3.45 8.87 16.90
N SER A 291 -4.65 9.39 16.63
CA SER A 291 -5.01 9.95 15.32
C SER A 291 -4.01 11.00 14.81
N ASN A 292 -3.32 11.73 15.69
CA ASN A 292 -2.29 12.70 15.30
C ASN A 292 -1.08 12.07 14.61
N PHE A 293 -0.77 10.80 14.86
CA PHE A 293 0.31 10.11 14.17
C PHE A 293 -0.02 9.78 12.71
N GLY A 294 -1.29 9.89 12.32
CA GLY A 294 -1.70 9.87 10.91
C GLY A 294 -1.01 10.95 10.05
N ILE A 295 -0.41 11.98 10.66
CA ILE A 295 0.45 12.96 9.97
C ILE A 295 1.61 12.26 9.23
N TYR A 296 2.13 11.17 9.76
CA TYR A 296 3.25 10.44 9.17
C TYR A 296 2.86 9.55 7.98
N GLY A 297 1.57 9.26 7.77
CA GLY A 297 1.06 8.58 6.57
C GLY A 297 0.04 9.37 5.77
N MET A 298 0.25 10.68 5.69
CA MET A 298 -0.59 11.57 4.88
C MET A 298 -0.58 11.21 3.38
N ALA A 299 0.52 10.66 2.86
CA ALA A 299 0.60 10.23 1.46
C ALA A 299 -0.33 9.04 1.19
N GLU A 300 -0.43 8.12 2.14
CA GLU A 300 -1.27 6.94 2.10
C GLU A 300 -2.75 7.33 2.26
N LEU A 301 -3.07 8.21 3.21
CA LEU A 301 -4.42 8.78 3.34
C LEU A 301 -4.86 9.52 2.07
N SER A 302 -3.94 10.29 1.46
CA SER A 302 -4.20 10.95 0.18
C SER A 302 -4.48 9.94 -0.92
N SER A 303 -3.68 8.88 -1.00
CA SER A 303 -3.87 7.80 -1.97
C SER A 303 -5.19 7.07 -1.75
N ALA A 304 -5.58 6.81 -0.49
CA ALA A 304 -6.83 6.14 -0.15
C ALA A 304 -8.05 6.94 -0.64
N GLY A 305 -8.08 8.25 -0.36
CA GLY A 305 -9.17 9.12 -0.84
C GLY A 305 -9.20 9.27 -2.37
N ASN A 306 -8.02 9.39 -2.99
CA ASN A 306 -7.91 9.65 -4.43
C ASN A 306 -8.06 8.41 -5.33
N THR A 307 -7.94 7.19 -4.78
CA THR A 307 -7.90 5.95 -5.58
C THR A 307 -9.11 5.79 -6.49
N TYR A 308 -10.31 6.05 -5.97
CA TYR A 308 -11.54 5.92 -6.75
C TYR A 308 -11.55 6.85 -7.98
N ALA A 309 -11.17 8.12 -7.78
CA ALA A 309 -11.06 9.11 -8.85
C ALA A 309 -9.98 8.73 -9.88
N THR A 310 -8.79 8.42 -9.37
CA THR A 310 -7.57 8.19 -10.17
C THR A 310 -7.72 6.99 -11.09
N THR A 311 -8.53 6.02 -10.68
CA THR A 311 -8.80 4.80 -11.44
C THR A 311 -10.06 4.88 -12.29
N GLY A 312 -10.67 6.05 -12.44
CA GLY A 312 -11.90 6.19 -13.24
C GLY A 312 -13.10 5.46 -12.62
N GLY A 313 -13.09 5.22 -11.31
CA GLY A 313 -14.10 4.45 -10.58
C GLY A 313 -13.91 2.93 -10.60
N GLN A 314 -12.80 2.43 -11.17
CA GLN A 314 -12.55 0.99 -11.29
C GLN A 314 -12.18 0.32 -9.97
N PHE A 315 -11.56 1.04 -9.04
CA PHE A 315 -11.15 0.50 -7.75
C PHE A 315 -11.88 1.21 -6.61
N GLN A 316 -12.60 0.43 -5.82
CA GLN A 316 -13.15 0.86 -4.53
C GLN A 316 -12.05 0.85 -3.48
N MET A 317 -12.13 1.73 -2.48
CA MET A 317 -11.17 1.78 -1.37
C MET A 317 -11.89 1.66 -0.02
N PRO A 318 -12.24 0.42 0.42
CA PRO A 318 -12.96 0.17 1.66
C PRO A 318 -12.02 0.10 2.88
N MET A 319 -11.14 1.09 3.02
CA MET A 319 -10.20 1.21 4.14
C MET A 319 -10.79 2.10 5.23
N THR A 320 -10.75 1.63 6.48
CA THR A 320 -11.17 2.40 7.66
C THR A 320 -9.93 2.74 8.48
N VAL A 321 -9.75 4.02 8.82
CA VAL A 321 -8.70 4.46 9.76
C VAL A 321 -9.37 4.98 11.02
N ILE A 322 -9.02 4.40 12.15
CA ILE A 322 -9.49 4.80 13.48
C ILE A 322 -8.30 5.22 14.34
N GLY A 323 -8.56 6.03 15.35
CA GLY A 323 -7.55 6.42 16.33
C GLY A 323 -8.14 7.36 17.37
N ALA A 324 -7.61 7.32 18.59
CA ALA A 324 -8.00 8.27 19.61
C ALA A 324 -7.58 9.69 19.21
N GLY A 325 -8.43 10.67 19.44
CA GLY A 325 -8.16 12.06 19.06
C GLY A 325 -8.84 13.06 19.98
N GLY A 326 -8.55 14.34 19.74
CA GLY A 326 -9.04 15.45 20.56
C GLY A 326 -8.01 15.90 21.60
N THR A 327 -8.37 16.93 22.39
CA THR A 327 -7.41 17.65 23.25
C THR A 327 -7.20 17.03 24.63
N ALA A 328 -7.88 15.92 24.93
CA ALA A 328 -7.85 15.21 26.22
C ALA A 328 -7.68 16.16 27.42
N PRO A 329 -8.63 17.09 27.67
CA PRO A 329 -8.39 18.28 28.50
C PRO A 329 -7.99 17.98 29.94
N ASN A 330 -8.30 16.78 30.44
CA ASN A 330 -7.97 16.32 31.79
C ASN A 330 -6.75 15.37 31.84
N GLN A 331 -6.08 15.13 30.71
CA GLN A 331 -4.91 14.25 30.61
C GLN A 331 -3.61 15.00 30.26
N ALA A 332 -3.70 16.25 29.80
CA ALA A 332 -2.54 17.12 29.54
C ALA A 332 -1.46 16.46 28.65
N LEU A 333 -1.87 15.77 27.58
CA LEU A 333 -1.00 14.95 26.72
C LEU A 333 -0.05 15.75 25.79
N GLY A 334 -0.14 17.08 25.81
CA GLY A 334 0.72 17.97 25.02
C GLY A 334 0.34 18.04 23.53
N ALA A 335 1.11 18.83 22.79
CA ALA A 335 0.76 19.22 21.42
C ALA A 335 0.71 18.03 20.44
N GLU A 336 1.58 17.04 20.60
CA GLU A 336 1.68 15.90 19.66
C GLU A 336 0.52 14.90 19.79
N HIS A 337 -0.29 14.98 20.85
CA HIS A 337 -1.45 14.11 21.10
C HIS A 337 -2.78 14.87 21.15
N SER A 338 -2.79 16.14 20.69
CA SER A 338 -3.95 17.02 20.83
C SER A 338 -4.22 17.91 19.63
N GLN A 339 -3.56 17.66 18.49
CA GLN A 339 -3.77 18.50 17.30
C GLN A 339 -5.15 18.23 16.67
N PRO A 340 -5.78 19.23 16.03
CA PRO A 340 -6.99 19.02 15.25
C PRO A 340 -6.67 18.28 13.95
N PHE A 341 -6.46 16.96 14.01
CA PHE A 341 -6.00 16.16 12.87
C PHE A 341 -6.90 16.29 11.63
N HIS A 342 -8.22 16.43 11.84
CA HIS A 342 -9.19 16.67 10.77
C HIS A 342 -8.82 17.84 9.85
N ALA A 343 -8.15 18.88 10.36
CA ALA A 343 -7.72 20.03 9.56
C ALA A 343 -6.65 19.67 8.50
N TYR A 344 -5.86 18.62 8.73
CA TYR A 344 -4.86 18.13 7.77
C TYR A 344 -5.50 17.31 6.66
N VAL A 345 -6.53 16.53 6.97
CA VAL A 345 -7.14 15.56 6.05
C VAL A 345 -8.39 16.08 5.34
N MET A 346 -9.01 17.18 5.80
CA MET A 346 -10.24 17.73 5.20
C MET A 346 -10.08 18.17 3.73
N GLY A 347 -8.84 18.43 3.29
CA GLY A 347 -8.54 18.80 1.91
C GLY A 347 -8.37 17.61 0.96
N ILE A 348 -8.42 16.38 1.47
CA ILE A 348 -8.24 15.16 0.66
C ILE A 348 -9.63 14.71 0.16
N PRO A 349 -9.89 14.73 -1.15
CA PRO A 349 -11.17 14.31 -1.69
C PRO A 349 -11.36 12.79 -1.54
N GLY A 350 -12.62 12.36 -1.48
CA GLY A 350 -12.99 10.95 -1.34
C GLY A 350 -12.89 10.36 0.07
N LEU A 351 -12.25 11.06 1.03
CA LEU A 351 -12.27 10.65 2.43
C LEU A 351 -13.62 10.96 3.09
N LYS A 352 -14.11 10.01 3.88
CA LYS A 352 -15.20 10.23 4.83
C LYS A 352 -14.60 10.47 6.21
N ILE A 353 -14.81 11.66 6.75
CA ILE A 353 -14.21 12.07 8.03
C ILE A 353 -15.33 12.12 9.06
N CYS A 354 -15.22 11.28 10.08
CA CYS A 354 -16.23 11.14 11.13
C CYS A 354 -15.60 11.30 12.51
N THR A 355 -16.38 11.83 13.45
CA THR A 355 -16.03 11.87 14.88
C THR A 355 -17.20 11.32 15.68
N ALA A 356 -16.96 10.30 16.50
CA ALA A 356 -17.99 9.77 17.39
C ALA A 356 -18.03 10.56 18.71
N SER A 357 -19.24 10.96 19.12
CA SER A 357 -19.51 11.59 20.42
C SER A 357 -20.32 10.71 21.37
N SER A 358 -20.77 9.54 20.91
CA SER A 358 -21.53 8.56 21.69
C SER A 358 -21.15 7.13 21.29
N PRO A 359 -21.42 6.12 22.14
CA PRO A 359 -21.22 4.71 21.80
C PRO A 359 -22.01 4.27 20.55
N GLU A 360 -23.26 4.72 20.42
CA GLU A 360 -24.10 4.43 19.25
C GLU A 360 -23.49 4.99 17.95
N ALA A 361 -23.02 6.24 17.99
CA ALA A 361 -22.34 6.83 16.84
C ALA A 361 -21.04 6.09 16.51
N ALA A 362 -20.26 5.69 17.52
CA ALA A 362 -19.03 4.94 17.34
C ALA A 362 -19.27 3.57 16.69
N TYR A 363 -20.28 2.82 17.18
CA TYR A 363 -20.67 1.53 16.59
C TYR A 363 -21.12 1.66 15.14
N GLY A 364 -21.89 2.71 14.81
CA GLY A 364 -22.44 2.87 13.46
C GLY A 364 -21.46 3.38 12.39
N ILE A 365 -20.33 3.99 12.80
CA ILE A 365 -19.31 4.52 11.87
C ILE A 365 -18.05 3.66 11.76
N THR A 366 -17.87 2.72 12.69
CA THR A 366 -16.75 1.75 12.71
C THR A 366 -17.18 0.52 11.93
#